data_AF-A0A2T6ZSF0-F1
#
_entry.id   AF-A0A2T6ZSF0-F1
#
_cell.length_a   1.000
_cell.length_b   1.000
_cell.length_c   1.000
_cell.angle_alpha   90.00
_cell.angle_beta   90.00
_cell.angle_gamma   90.00
#
_symmetry.space_group_name_H-M   'P 1'
#
loop_
_entity.id
_entity.type
_entity.pdbx_description
1 polymer ?
#
loop_
_entity_poly.entity_id
_entity_poly.type
_entity_poly.pdbx_seq_one_letter_code
_entity_poly.pdbx_strand_id
1 'polypeptide(L)'
;MSLRTPECVDIYFDNTGDEALKLSLRRITRNGRVVTCGAIFRYDSGGEEMMISSKAWMNIIFMKARVEGFIVTEFKDIFPGAQKQIFQWMRQGKIRPLKTVWVAKFEELPQGMVKLLKGENVRKVVTEVIIE
;
A
#
# COMPACT_ATOMS: atom_id res chain seq x y z
N MET A 1 6.50 9.55 -12.75
CA MET A 1 5.23 10.07 -12.19
C MET A 1 4.67 11.31 -12.90
N SER A 2 5.49 12.20 -13.50
CA SER A 2 5.00 13.48 -14.05
C SER A 2 3.95 13.37 -15.18
N LEU A 3 4.10 12.41 -16.10
CA LEU A 3 3.16 12.25 -17.22
C LEU A 3 1.80 11.67 -16.81
N ARG A 4 1.72 10.95 -15.68
CA ARG A 4 0.48 10.28 -15.24
C ARG A 4 -0.37 11.10 -14.29
N THR A 5 0.14 12.24 -13.81
CA THR A 5 -0.53 13.10 -12.82
C THR A 5 -0.35 14.57 -13.19
N PRO A 6 -0.77 15.02 -14.39
CA PRO A 6 -0.51 16.38 -14.86
C PRO A 6 -1.02 17.45 -13.88
N GLU A 7 -2.13 17.18 -13.19
CA GLU A 7 -2.77 18.07 -12.21
C GLU A 7 -2.29 17.87 -10.77
N CYS A 8 -1.15 17.19 -10.56
CA CYS A 8 -0.70 16.78 -9.23
C CYS A 8 -1.66 15.74 -8.59
N VAL A 9 -1.57 15.51 -7.28
CA VAL A 9 -2.26 14.43 -6.55
C VAL A 9 -3.00 15.00 -5.34
N ASP A 10 -4.31 14.77 -5.24
CA ASP A 10 -5.09 15.17 -4.06
C ASP A 10 -4.99 14.18 -2.90
N ILE A 11 -4.94 12.89 -3.22
CA ILE A 11 -4.84 11.82 -2.23
C ILE A 11 -3.79 10.81 -2.68
N TYR A 12 -2.80 10.59 -1.84
CA TYR A 12 -1.82 9.53 -1.99
C TYR A 12 -2.01 8.48 -0.89
N PHE A 13 -2.22 7.23 -1.27
CA PHE A 13 -2.33 6.11 -0.34
C PHE A 13 -0.99 5.36 -0.32
N ASP A 14 -0.22 5.57 0.73
CA ASP A 14 1.13 5.07 0.86
C ASP A 14 1.17 3.67 1.51
N ASN A 15 1.78 2.72 0.81
CA ASN A 15 2.09 1.38 1.33
C ASN A 15 3.61 1.10 1.27
N THR A 16 4.39 2.02 0.70
CA THR A 16 5.78 1.78 0.31
C THR A 16 6.74 2.55 1.19
N GLY A 17 6.44 3.83 1.45
CA GLY A 17 7.34 4.75 2.13
C GLY A 17 8.46 5.28 1.23
N ASP A 18 9.47 5.85 1.88
CA ASP A 18 10.73 6.35 1.32
C ASP A 18 10.61 7.07 -0.05
N GLU A 19 11.28 6.60 -1.12
CA GLU A 19 11.29 7.26 -2.44
C GLU A 19 9.90 7.49 -3.03
N ALA A 20 8.98 6.53 -2.90
CA ALA A 20 7.62 6.68 -3.41
C ALA A 20 6.87 7.81 -2.69
N LEU A 21 7.04 7.91 -1.37
CA LEU A 21 6.48 8.98 -0.55
C LEU A 21 7.12 10.34 -0.89
N LYS A 22 8.45 10.40 -0.99
CA LYS A 22 9.20 11.62 -1.38
C LYS A 22 8.71 12.17 -2.72
N LEU A 23 8.52 11.30 -3.71
CA LEU A 23 8.02 11.69 -5.03
C LEU A 23 6.56 12.15 -5.00
N SER A 24 5.71 11.49 -4.22
CA SER A 24 4.30 11.84 -4.09
C SER A 24 4.11 13.18 -3.39
N LEU A 25 4.86 13.45 -2.32
CA LEU A 25 4.86 14.75 -1.64
C LEU A 25 5.36 15.89 -2.55
N ARG A 26 6.20 15.61 -3.54
CA ARG A 26 6.61 16.60 -4.57
C ARG A 26 5.51 16.97 -5.55
N ARG A 27 4.42 16.22 -5.56
CA ARG A 27 3.28 16.40 -6.47
C ARG A 27 1.96 16.44 -5.71
N ILE A 28 1.96 16.72 -4.42
CA ILE A 28 0.71 16.84 -3.66
C ILE A 28 0.06 18.20 -3.95
N THR A 29 -1.26 18.23 -4.12
CA THR A 29 -2.02 19.47 -4.27
C THR A 29 -2.15 20.21 -2.93
N ARG A 30 -2.59 21.47 -2.98
CA ARG A 30 -2.83 22.25 -1.77
C ARG A 30 -4.01 21.66 -1.00
N ASN A 31 -3.84 21.42 0.29
CA ASN A 31 -4.71 20.66 1.18
C ASN A 31 -4.83 19.17 0.82
N GLY A 32 -3.89 18.63 0.05
CA GLY A 32 -3.87 17.21 -0.28
C GLY A 32 -3.61 16.33 0.95
N ARG A 33 -3.88 15.03 0.78
CA ARG A 33 -3.83 14.04 1.86
C ARG A 33 -2.91 12.89 1.51
N VAL A 34 -2.10 12.48 2.47
CA VAL A 34 -1.34 11.23 2.43
C VAL A 34 -1.90 10.32 3.52
N VAL A 35 -2.43 9.18 3.10
CA VAL A 35 -2.88 8.11 4.00
C VAL A 35 -1.77 7.08 4.08
N THR A 36 -1.14 6.92 5.24
CA THR A 36 -0.03 5.98 5.42
C THR A 36 -0.53 4.67 6.01
N CYS A 37 -0.51 3.62 5.19
CA CYS A 37 -0.91 2.26 5.56
C CYS A 37 0.27 1.44 6.08
N GLY A 38 1.43 1.66 5.48
CA GLY A 38 2.65 0.92 5.79
C GLY A 38 3.83 1.41 4.97
N ALA A 39 5.01 0.85 5.27
CA ALA A 39 6.25 1.19 4.62
C ALA A 39 7.02 -0.10 4.25
N ILE A 40 6.60 -0.77 3.17
CA ILE A 40 7.18 -2.05 2.75
C ILE A 40 8.69 -1.97 2.52
N PHE A 41 9.22 -0.78 2.19
CA PHE A 41 10.65 -0.50 2.08
C PHE A 41 11.43 -1.01 3.30
N ARG A 42 10.88 -0.83 4.52
CA ARG A 42 11.55 -1.20 5.78
C ARG A 42 11.81 -2.69 5.94
N TYR A 43 11.12 -3.57 5.21
CA TYR A 43 11.28 -5.01 5.39
C TYR A 43 12.55 -5.56 4.74
N ASP A 44 13.12 -4.86 3.77
CA ASP A 44 14.33 -5.27 3.04
C ASP A 44 15.44 -4.21 3.10
N SER A 45 15.28 -3.18 3.93
CA SER A 45 16.19 -2.03 3.98
C SER A 45 17.49 -2.27 4.77
N GLY A 46 17.71 -3.48 5.29
CA GLY A 46 18.93 -3.79 6.05
C GLY A 46 19.15 -2.93 7.30
N GLY A 47 18.10 -2.30 7.83
CA GLY A 47 18.18 -1.35 8.95
C GLY A 47 18.29 0.12 8.54
N GLU A 48 18.25 0.45 7.24
CA GLU A 48 18.17 1.84 6.80
C GLU A 48 16.89 2.51 7.33
N GLU A 49 17.06 3.75 7.78
CA GLU A 49 15.97 4.59 8.23
C GLU A 49 15.25 5.22 7.04
N MET A 50 13.95 5.44 7.20
CA MET A 50 13.19 6.21 6.21
C MET A 50 13.63 7.67 6.24
N MET A 51 14.01 8.22 5.09
CA MET A 51 14.48 9.60 5.00
C MET A 51 13.52 10.47 4.19
N ILE A 52 12.94 11.48 4.83
CA ILE A 52 12.16 12.52 4.15
C ILE A 52 13.08 13.68 3.77
N SER A 53 13.24 13.92 2.46
CA SER A 53 14.03 15.06 1.98
C SER A 53 13.44 16.40 2.45
N SER A 54 14.29 17.41 2.69
CA SER A 54 13.83 18.77 3.07
C SER A 54 12.80 19.33 2.08
N LYS A 55 12.97 19.06 0.77
CA LYS A 55 11.99 19.47 -0.25
C LYS A 55 10.62 18.81 -0.06
N ALA A 56 10.59 17.52 0.25
CA ALA A 56 9.34 16.80 0.52
C ALA A 56 8.69 17.30 1.81
N TRP A 57 9.48 17.57 2.84
CA TRP A 57 9.01 18.17 4.09
C TRP A 57 8.40 19.56 3.88
N MET A 58 9.07 20.43 3.12
CA MET A 58 8.55 21.76 2.82
C MET A 58 7.22 21.72 2.05
N ASN A 59 6.97 20.69 1.25
CA ASN A 59 5.67 20.55 0.58
C ASN A 59 4.54 20.21 1.54
N ILE A 60 4.79 19.48 2.63
CA ILE A 60 3.78 19.28 3.67
C ILE A 60 3.34 20.65 4.21
N ILE A 61 4.31 21.54 4.47
CA ILE A 61 4.08 22.88 5.01
C ILE A 61 3.37 23.78 3.98
N PHE A 62 3.97 24.00 2.81
CA PHE A 62 3.46 24.97 1.84
C PHE A 62 2.19 24.52 1.13
N MET A 63 2.05 23.22 0.90
CA MET A 63 0.83 22.66 0.34
C MET A 63 -0.21 22.39 1.43
N LYS A 64 0.06 22.65 2.72
CA LYS A 64 -0.87 22.35 3.82
C LYS A 64 -1.37 20.91 3.79
N ALA A 65 -0.48 19.97 3.44
CA ALA A 65 -0.87 18.58 3.28
C ALA A 65 -1.09 17.92 4.65
N ARG A 66 -2.07 17.02 4.74
CA ARG A 66 -2.26 16.15 5.91
C ARG A 66 -1.58 14.81 5.64
N VAL A 67 -0.70 14.39 6.53
CA VAL A 67 -0.10 13.05 6.50
C VAL A 67 -0.61 12.31 7.72
N GLU A 68 -1.29 11.19 7.52
CA GLU A 68 -1.97 10.47 8.59
C GLU A 68 -1.87 8.96 8.41
N GLY A 69 -1.44 8.30 9.47
CA GLY A 69 -1.47 6.84 9.54
C GLY A 69 -2.83 6.32 9.93
N PHE A 70 -3.12 5.09 9.53
CA PHE A 70 -4.27 4.36 10.04
C PHE A 70 -3.88 2.91 10.33
N ILE A 71 -4.44 2.35 11.38
CA ILE A 71 -4.31 0.92 11.66
C ILE A 71 -5.68 0.30 11.48
N VAL A 72 -5.78 -0.68 10.57
CA VAL A 72 -7.08 -1.23 10.16
C VAL A 72 -7.89 -1.73 11.37
N THR A 73 -7.26 -2.31 12.38
CA THR A 73 -7.92 -2.84 13.58
C THR A 73 -8.62 -1.78 14.45
N GLU A 74 -8.28 -0.50 14.30
CA GLU A 74 -8.99 0.62 14.96
C GLU A 74 -10.42 0.81 14.41
N PHE A 75 -10.71 0.24 13.24
CA PHE A 75 -12.00 0.34 12.55
C PHE A 75 -12.84 -0.95 12.65
N LYS A 76 -12.54 -1.82 13.63
CA LYS A 76 -13.20 -3.12 13.80
C LYS A 76 -14.74 -3.04 13.81
N ASP A 77 -15.30 -1.98 14.38
CA ASP A 77 -16.75 -1.80 14.54
C ASP A 77 -17.47 -1.63 13.19
N ILE A 78 -16.77 -1.12 12.16
CA ILE A 78 -17.33 -0.93 10.82
C ILE A 78 -16.97 -2.07 9.84
N PHE A 79 -16.10 -2.99 10.23
CA PHE A 79 -15.66 -4.10 9.38
C PHE A 79 -16.81 -4.94 8.80
N PRO A 80 -17.84 -5.36 9.58
CA PRO A 80 -18.90 -6.19 9.03
C PRO A 80 -19.66 -5.48 7.89
N GLY A 81 -19.90 -4.18 8.05
CA GLY A 81 -20.54 -3.35 7.03
C GLY A 81 -19.67 -3.18 5.79
N ALA A 82 -18.40 -2.83 5.98
CA ALA A 82 -17.44 -2.65 4.90
C ALA A 82 -17.24 -3.96 4.09
N GLN A 83 -17.11 -5.09 4.78
CA GLN A 83 -16.97 -6.40 4.15
C GLN A 83 -18.19 -6.76 3.30
N LYS A 84 -19.42 -6.55 3.83
CA LYS A 84 -20.66 -6.76 3.09
C LYS A 84 -20.71 -5.91 1.81
N GLN A 85 -20.32 -4.65 1.92
CA GLN A 85 -20.30 -3.73 0.78
C GLN A 85 -19.27 -4.11 -0.29
N ILE A 86 -18.05 -4.47 0.12
CA ILE A 86 -16.99 -4.94 -0.80
C ILE A 86 -17.44 -6.20 -1.53
N PHE A 87 -18.03 -7.18 -0.83
CA PHE A 87 -18.56 -8.38 -1.47
C PHE A 87 -19.69 -8.07 -2.46
N GLN A 88 -20.55 -7.11 -2.12
CA GLN A 88 -21.59 -6.67 -3.05
C GLN A 88 -20.96 -6.06 -4.32
N TRP A 89 -19.94 -5.21 -4.19
CA TRP A 89 -19.22 -4.66 -5.34
C TRP A 89 -18.50 -5.73 -6.16
N MET A 90 -17.96 -6.77 -5.52
CA MET A 90 -17.39 -7.92 -6.21
C MET A 90 -18.45 -8.68 -7.02
N ARG A 91 -19.61 -8.97 -6.43
CA ARG A 91 -20.74 -9.62 -7.12
C ARG A 91 -21.27 -8.77 -8.28
N GLN A 92 -21.23 -7.44 -8.15
CA GLN A 92 -21.60 -6.49 -9.20
C GLN A 92 -20.50 -6.30 -10.27
N GLY A 93 -19.34 -6.95 -10.13
CA GLY A 93 -18.21 -6.79 -11.05
C GLY A 93 -17.49 -5.45 -10.96
N LYS A 94 -17.82 -4.59 -9.98
CA LYS A 94 -17.18 -3.29 -9.72
C LYS A 94 -15.79 -3.43 -9.11
N ILE A 95 -15.56 -4.53 -8.37
CA ILE A 95 -14.25 -4.93 -7.86
C ILE A 95 -13.94 -6.31 -8.43
N ARG A 96 -12.80 -6.43 -9.11
CA ARG A 96 -12.28 -7.72 -9.59
C ARG A 96 -11.08 -8.09 -8.72
N PRO A 97 -11.17 -9.08 -7.83
CA PRO A 97 -10.03 -9.55 -7.07
C PRO A 97 -9.06 -10.21 -8.05
N LEU A 98 -7.79 -9.88 -7.92
CA LEU A 98 -6.76 -10.40 -8.79
C LEU A 98 -5.69 -10.97 -7.87
N LYS A 99 -5.49 -12.28 -7.99
CA LYS A 99 -4.63 -13.06 -7.12
C LYS A 99 -3.56 -13.79 -7.91
N THR A 100 -2.38 -13.87 -7.34
CA THR A 100 -1.37 -14.87 -7.64
C THR A 100 -1.60 -16.03 -6.68
N VAL A 101 -1.87 -17.23 -7.21
CA VAL A 101 -2.01 -18.45 -6.40
C VAL A 101 -0.70 -19.23 -6.50
N TRP A 102 -0.12 -19.56 -5.36
CA TRP A 102 1.01 -20.47 -5.27
C TRP A 102 0.56 -21.76 -4.63
N VAL A 103 0.85 -22.88 -5.26
CA VAL A 103 0.60 -24.21 -4.70
C VAL A 103 1.90 -24.68 -4.08
N ALA A 104 1.87 -25.04 -2.79
CA ALA A 104 3.06 -25.34 -2.02
C ALA A 104 2.74 -26.30 -0.86
N LYS A 105 3.72 -27.10 -0.43
CA LYS A 105 3.66 -27.79 0.88
C LYS A 105 3.83 -26.80 2.02
N PHE A 106 3.51 -27.22 3.25
CA PHE A 106 3.62 -26.35 4.42
C PHE A 106 5.07 -25.86 4.63
N GLU A 107 6.06 -26.70 4.37
CA GLU A 107 7.48 -26.39 4.52
C GLU A 107 7.98 -25.37 3.49
N GLU A 108 7.22 -25.18 2.41
CA GLU A 108 7.54 -24.27 1.29
C GLU A 108 6.91 -22.87 1.44
N LEU A 109 6.14 -22.64 2.51
CA LEU A 109 5.51 -21.34 2.79
C LEU A 109 6.51 -20.18 2.92
N PRO A 110 7.69 -20.34 3.57
CA PRO A 110 8.67 -19.25 3.70
C PRO A 110 9.17 -18.71 2.35
N GLN A 111 9.35 -19.59 1.35
CA GLN A 111 9.79 -19.20 0.01
C GLN A 111 8.76 -18.28 -0.65
N GLY A 112 7.48 -18.47 -0.37
CA GLY A 112 6.43 -17.55 -0.80
C GLY A 112 6.64 -16.14 -0.24
N MET A 113 6.94 -16.03 1.06
CA MET A 113 7.20 -14.72 1.68
C MET A 113 8.41 -14.02 1.03
N VAL A 114 9.49 -14.76 0.73
CA VAL A 114 10.66 -14.21 0.03
C VAL A 114 10.28 -13.67 -1.36
N LYS A 115 9.49 -14.41 -2.13
CA LYS A 115 9.02 -13.98 -3.46
C LYS A 115 8.15 -12.72 -3.39
N LEU A 116 7.30 -12.62 -2.36
CA LEU A 116 6.48 -11.42 -2.12
C LEU A 116 7.35 -10.19 -1.86
N LEU A 117 8.38 -10.33 -1.02
CA LEU A 117 9.28 -9.23 -0.68
C LEU A 117 10.18 -8.81 -1.86
N LYS A 118 10.56 -9.76 -2.72
CA LYS A 118 11.26 -9.49 -3.99
C LYS A 118 10.36 -8.87 -5.08
N GLY A 119 9.05 -8.73 -4.83
CA GLY A 119 8.11 -8.18 -5.80
C GLY A 119 7.84 -9.12 -6.98
N GLU A 120 8.09 -10.42 -6.84
CA GLU A 120 7.86 -11.42 -7.90
C GLU A 120 6.36 -11.76 -8.06
N ASN A 121 5.51 -11.26 -7.18
CA ASN A 121 4.06 -11.45 -7.23
C ASN A 121 3.37 -10.41 -8.11
N VAL A 122 2.33 -10.86 -8.83
CA VAL A 122 1.35 -9.95 -9.43
C VAL A 122 0.15 -9.87 -8.49
N ARG A 123 0.03 -8.73 -7.80
CA ARG A 123 -1.13 -8.39 -6.95
C ARG A 123 -1.21 -9.32 -5.72
N LYS A 124 -2.39 -9.64 -5.20
CA LYS A 124 -2.55 -10.37 -3.93
C LYS A 124 -1.98 -11.78 -4.04
N VAL A 125 -1.04 -12.14 -3.16
CA VAL A 125 -0.57 -13.52 -3.01
C VAL A 125 -1.54 -14.31 -2.13
N VAL A 126 -1.86 -15.52 -2.56
CA VAL A 126 -2.56 -16.55 -1.77
C VAL A 126 -1.82 -17.86 -1.99
N THR A 127 -1.54 -18.60 -0.91
CA THR A 127 -0.95 -19.93 -1.01
C THR A 127 -2.01 -20.99 -0.78
N GLU A 128 -2.11 -21.94 -1.70
CA GLU A 128 -2.87 -23.17 -1.57
C GLU A 128 -1.93 -24.23 -0.99
N VAL A 129 -2.23 -24.67 0.23
CA VAL A 129 -1.39 -25.61 0.96
C VAL A 129 -1.80 -27.03 0.62
N ILE A 130 -0.85 -27.82 0.12
CA ILE A 130 -1.04 -29.26 -0.07
C ILE A 130 -0.93 -29.92 1.31
N ILE A 131 -1.99 -30.61 1.71
CA ILE A 131 -2.03 -31.45 2.91
C ILE A 131 -1.97 -32.90 2.42
N GLU A 132 -0.86 -33.59 2.70
CA GLU A 132 -0.71 -35.05 2.50
C GLU A 132 -1.36 -35.84 3.63
#